data_AF-A0A4R9J503-F1
#
_entry.id   AF-A0A4R9J503-F1
#
_cell.length_a   1.000
_cell.length_b   1.000
_cell.length_c   1.000
_cell.angle_alpha   90.00
_cell.angle_beta   90.00
_cell.angle_gamma   90.00
#
_symmetry.space_group_name_H-M   'P 1'
#
loop_
_entity.id
_entity.type
_entity.pdbx_description
1 polymer ?
#
loop_
_entity_poly.entity_id
_entity_poly.type
_entity_poly.pdbx_seq_one_letter_code
_entity_poly.pdbx_strand_id
1 'polypeptide(L)' 'MKYLETSQIIPAKGMSYTMYEIEGEDQILRMLTYIPDTDEIHIYPKPPVKKLYKPELCKQVEDLVFTELWKLGEERKNG' A
#
# COMPACT_ATOMS: atom_id res chain seq x y z
N MET A 1 -6.27 10.95 -8.59
CA MET A 1 -5.55 9.98 -7.75
C MET A 1 -4.77 9.04 -8.64
N LYS A 2 -3.56 8.67 -8.23
CA LYS A 2 -2.80 7.57 -8.81
C LYS A 2 -2.54 6.56 -7.71
N TYR A 3 -2.65 5.27 -8.02
CA TYR A 3 -2.33 4.22 -7.09
C TYR A 3 -1.09 3.51 -7.58
N LEU A 4 -0.10 3.40 -6.71
CA LEU A 4 1.18 2.80 -6.99
C LEU A 4 1.43 1.66 -6.02
N GLU A 5 2.13 0.62 -6.45
CA GLU A 5 2.59 -0.46 -5.60
C GLU A 5 4.08 -0.71 -5.75
N THR A 6 4.66 -1.26 -4.70
CA THR A 6 6.01 -1.82 -4.68
C THR A 6 5.94 -3.20 -4.06
N SER A 7 6.73 -4.13 -4.59
CA SER A 7 6.82 -5.49 -4.07
C SER A 7 8.21 -5.73 -3.51
N GLN A 8 8.30 -6.30 -2.31
CA GLN A 8 9.56 -6.70 -1.69
C GLN A 8 9.43 -8.05 -1.01
N ILE A 9 10.49 -8.85 -1.05
CA ILE A 9 10.52 -10.14 -0.36
C ILE A 9 10.91 -9.88 1.10
N ILE A 10 10.04 -10.28 2.03
CA ILE A 10 10.29 -10.25 3.46
C ILE A 10 10.77 -11.64 3.89
N PRO A 11 12.01 -11.76 4.40
CA PRO A 11 12.49 -13.03 4.95
C PRO A 11 11.51 -13.58 5.98
N ALA A 12 11.19 -14.87 5.89
CA ALA A 12 10.22 -15.60 6.71
C ALA A 12 8.72 -15.26 6.52
N LYS A 13 8.34 -14.14 5.87
CA LYS A 13 6.93 -13.79 5.62
C LYS A 13 6.49 -13.89 4.16
N GLY A 14 7.43 -13.91 3.21
CA GLY A 14 7.10 -14.01 1.79
C GLY A 14 7.01 -12.66 1.08
N MET A 15 6.16 -12.54 0.06
CA MET A 15 6.08 -11.30 -0.74
C MET A 15 5.21 -10.26 -0.05
N SER A 16 5.76 -9.06 0.16
CA SER A 16 5.06 -7.90 0.68
C SER A 16 4.80 -6.89 -0.42
N TYR A 17 3.56 -6.43 -0.52
CA TYR A 17 3.10 -5.40 -1.44
C TYR A 17 2.78 -4.15 -0.65
N THR A 18 3.54 -3.09 -0.86
CA THR A 18 3.22 -1.78 -0.28
C THR A 18 2.60 -0.91 -1.36
N MET A 19 1.37 -0.48 -1.13
CA MET A 19 0.60 0.36 -2.04
C MET A 19 0.42 1.76 -1.48
N TYR A 20 0.33 2.73 -2.38
CA TYR A 20 0.28 4.15 -2.10
C TYR A 20 -0.85 4.77 -2.91
N GLU A 21 -1.70 5.55 -2.25
CA GLU A 21 -2.56 6.52 -2.91
C GLU A 21 -1.84 7.86 -3.00
N ILE A 22 -1.72 8.37 -4.21
CA ILE A 22 -0.97 9.58 -4.53
C ILE A 22 -1.90 10.62 -5.15
N GLU A 23 -1.72 11.85 -4.70
CA GLU A 23 -2.29 13.05 -5.28
C GLU A 23 -1.21 13.89 -5.97
N GLY A 24 -1.54 14.46 -7.13
CA GLY A 24 -0.60 15.29 -7.90
C GLY A 24 0.59 14.48 -8.46
N GLU A 25 1.79 15.03 -8.29
CA GLU A 25 3.03 14.39 -8.74
C GLU A 25 3.48 13.27 -7.80
N ASP A 26 3.66 13.56 -6.50
CA ASP A 26 4.27 12.61 -5.55
C ASP A 26 3.70 12.64 -4.13
N GLN A 27 2.56 13.31 -3.88
CA GLN A 27 2.03 13.46 -2.52
C GLN A 27 1.28 12.20 -2.09
N ILE A 28 1.82 11.47 -1.12
CA ILE A 28 1.17 10.27 -0.57
C ILE A 28 0.05 10.72 0.39
N LEU A 29 -1.18 10.31 0.08
CA LEU A 29 -2.35 10.52 0.95
C LEU A 29 -2.52 9.35 1.93
N ARG A 30 -2.49 8.13 1.40
CA ARG A 30 -2.70 6.89 2.14
C ARG A 30 -1.68 5.85 1.70
N MET A 31 -1.31 4.97 2.61
CA MET A 31 -0.42 3.83 2.34
C MET A 31 -1.00 2.58 2.97
N LEU A 32 -0.86 1.44 2.31
CA LEU A 32 -1.14 0.14 2.91
C LEU A 32 -0.01 -0.83 2.59
N THR A 33 0.19 -1.82 3.46
CA THR A 33 1.09 -2.94 3.23
C THR A 33 0.28 -4.22 3.36
N TYR A 34 0.35 -5.06 2.34
CA TYR A 34 -0.33 -6.35 2.28
C TYR A 34 0.70 -7.47 2.07
N ILE A 35 0.62 -8.51 2.89
CA ILE A 35 1.44 -9.72 2.78
C ILE A 35 0.47 -10.89 2.65
N PRO A 36 0.21 -11.40 1.43
CA PRO A 36 -0.78 -12.44 1.20
C PRO A 36 -0.44 -13.74 1.94
N ASP A 37 0.84 -14.11 1.97
CA ASP A 37 1.33 -15.38 2.50
C ASP A 37 1.05 -15.53 4.01
N THR A 38 1.04 -14.42 4.75
CA THR A 38 0.73 -14.39 6.19
C THR A 38 -0.64 -13.78 6.47
N ASP A 39 -1.41 -13.47 5.43
CA ASP A 39 -2.66 -12.70 5.52
C ASP A 39 -2.52 -11.45 6.41
N GLU A 40 -1.41 -10.72 6.28
CA GLU A 40 -1.18 -9.49 7.05
C GLU A 40 -1.54 -8.28 6.21
N ILE A 41 -2.35 -7.38 6.77
CA ILE A 41 -2.65 -6.09 6.13
C ILE A 41 -2.53 -4.97 7.15
N HIS A 42 -1.79 -3.92 6.77
CA HIS A 42 -1.56 -2.75 7.61
C HIS A 42 -1.88 -1.51 6.80
N ILE A 43 -2.84 -0.72 7.29
CA ILE A 43 -3.27 0.53 6.66
C ILE A 43 -2.75 1.74 7.43
N TYR A 44 -2.33 2.77 6.69
CA TYR A 44 -1.72 3.99 7.21
C TYR A 44 -2.44 5.21 6.60
N PRO A 45 -3.51 5.71 7.24
CA PRO A 45 -4.24 6.89 6.77
C PRO A 45 -3.44 8.19 6.94
N LYS A 46 -2.39 8.16 7.76
CA LYS A 46 -1.40 9.23 7.91
C LYS A 46 -0.02 8.61 7.77
N PRO A 47 0.46 8.38 6.53
CA PRO A 47 1.71 7.68 6.31
C PRO A 47 2.89 8.50 6.89
N PRO A 48 3.91 7.83 7.45
CA PRO A 48 5.11 8.50 7.97
C PRO A 48 5.93 9.16 6.85
N VAL A 49 5.83 8.62 5.64
CA VAL A 49 6.42 9.16 4.41
C VAL A 49 5.36 9.93 3.64
N LYS A 50 5.65 11.20 3.33
CA LYS A 50 4.73 12.09 2.58
C LYS A 50 5.01 12.15 1.08
N LYS A 51 6.19 11.68 0.65
CA LYS A 51 6.62 11.63 -0.76
C LYS A 51 7.20 10.27 -1.09
N LEU A 52 6.96 9.78 -2.31
CA LEU A 52 7.68 8.63 -2.82
C LEU A 52 9.13 8.99 -3.11
N TYR A 53 10.05 8.15 -2.66
CA TYR A 53 11.48 8.33 -2.89
C TYR A 53 11.92 7.84 -4.27
N LYS A 54 11.23 6.85 -4.85
CA LYS A 54 11.56 6.22 -6.14
C LYS A 54 10.28 5.81 -6.88
N PRO A 55 9.50 6.79 -7.39
CA PRO A 55 8.27 6.48 -8.12
C PRO A 55 8.52 5.62 -9.36
N GLU A 56 9.73 5.65 -9.95
CA GLU A 56 10.09 4.83 -11.11
C GLU A 56 10.15 3.31 -10.83
N LEU A 57 10.31 2.91 -9.56
CA LEU A 57 10.29 1.50 -9.16
C LEU A 57 8.87 1.01 -8.85
N CYS A 58 7.92 1.93 -8.81
CA CYS A 58 6.55 1.61 -8.47
C CYS A 58 5.79 1.16 -9.71
N LYS A 59 4.96 0.14 -9.53
CA LYS A 59 4.01 -0.28 -10.56
C LYS A 59 2.70 0.45 -10.34
N GLN A 60 2.05 0.84 -11.43
CA GLN A 60 0.68 1.34 -11.33
C GLN A 60 -0.24 0.20 -10.93
N VAL A 61 -1.10 0.45 -9.95
CA VAL A 61 -2.14 -0.48 -9.51
C VAL A 61 -3.51 0.13 -9.81
N GLU A 62 -4.51 -0.73 -10.02
CA GLU A 62 -5.89 -0.29 -10.21
C GLU A 62 -6.47 0.25 -8.91
N ASP A 63 -7.31 1.29 -9.02
CA ASP A 63 -8.03 1.87 -7.88
C ASP A 63 -8.77 0.77 -7.09
N LEU A 64 -9.49 -0.09 -7.80
CA LEU A 64 -10.29 -1.16 -7.20
C LEU A 64 -9.46 -2.05 -6.29
N VAL A 65 -8.24 -2.42 -6.70
CA VAL A 65 -7.34 -3.27 -5.90
C VAL A 65 -6.95 -2.57 -4.60
N PHE A 66 -6.57 -1.30 -4.68
CA PHE A 66 -6.22 -0.51 -3.50
C PHE A 66 -7.42 -0.35 -2.57
N THR A 67 -8.58 -0.01 -3.11
CA THR A 67 -9.80 0.27 -2.34
C THR A 67 -10.32 -0.97 -1.63
N GLU A 68 -10.32 -2.14 -2.28
CA GLU A 68 -10.72 -3.40 -1.65
C GLU A 68 -9.77 -3.82 -0.53
N LEU A 69 -8.46 -3.73 -0.75
CA LEU A 69 -7.46 -3.99 0.30
C LEU A 69 -7.57 -2.97 1.44
N TRP A 70 -7.78 -1.70 1.14
CA TRP A 70 -7.97 -0.66 2.15
C TRP A 70 -9.16 -0.98 3.04
N LYS A 71 -10.29 -1.36 2.44
CA LYS A 71 -11.51 -1.74 3.15
C LYS A 71 -11.26 -2.95 4.06
N LEU A 72 -10.58 -3.98 3.55
CA LEU A 72 -10.17 -5.14 4.35
C LEU A 72 -9.31 -4.74 5.55
N GLY A 73 -8.39 -3.80 5.37
CA GLY A 73 -7.56 -3.27 6.46
C GLY A 73 -8.35 -2.48 7.50
N GLU A 74 -9.32 -1.67 7.09
CA GLU A 74 -10.23 -0.96 8.00
C GLU A 74 -11.10 -1.95 8.81
N GLU A 75 -11.59 -3.01 8.17
CA GLU A 75 -12.36 -4.07 8.82
C GLU A 75 -11.52 -4.80 9.89
N ARG A 76 -10.25 -5.10 9.60
CA ARG A 76 -9.34 -5.77 10.55
C ARG A 76 -8.84 -4.89 11.68
N LYS A 77 -8.69 -3.58 11.45
CA LYS A 77 -8.29 -2.63 12.50
C LYS A 77 -9.35 -2.47 13.59
N ASN A 78 -10.61 -2.67 13.23
CA ASN A 78 -11.76 -2.54 14.12
C ASN A 78 -12.19 -3.89 14.75
N GLY A 79 -11.50 -4.99 14.41
CA GLY A 79 -11.76 -6.34 14.92
C GLY A 79 -10.93 -6.73 16.13
#